data_AF-A0A329TB09-F1
#
_entry.id   AF-A0A329TB09-F1
#
_cell.length_a   1.000
_cell.length_b   1.000
_cell.length_c   1.000
_cell.angle_alpha   90.00
_cell.angle_beta   90.00
_cell.angle_gamma   90.00
#
_symmetry.space_group_name_H-M   'P 1'
#
loop_
_entity.id
_entity.type
_entity.pdbx_description
1 polymer ?
#
loop_
_entity_poly.entity_id
_entity_poly.type
_entity_poly.pdbx_seq_one_letter_code
_entity_poly.pdbx_strand_id
1 'polypeptide(L)'
;MRPDDTFDEIVVRVGGMGSAATYHLAERGVDVLGIERYDVPHTHRSSHGESRHRRLPQTKGHEYVPLARRARERWLDLEAETG
;
A
#
# COMPACT_ATOMS: atom_id res chain seq x y z
N MET A 1 -17.64 -1.53 -14.12
CA MET A 1 -18.48 -1.24 -12.94
C MET A 1 -19.89 -0.99 -13.42
N ARG A 2 -20.82 -1.88 -13.08
CA ARG A 2 -22.25 -1.69 -13.30
C ARG A 2 -22.82 -0.90 -12.11
N PRO A 3 -23.98 -0.24 -12.26
CA PRO A 3 -24.59 0.53 -11.17
C PRO A 3 -24.89 -0.30 -9.92
N ASP A 4 -25.09 -1.60 -10.09
CA ASP A 4 -25.46 -2.54 -9.02
C ASP A 4 -24.25 -3.30 -8.45
N ASP A 5 -23.02 -2.96 -8.85
CA ASP A 5 -21.82 -3.57 -8.28
C ASP A 5 -21.64 -3.10 -6.82
N THR A 6 -21.61 -4.04 -5.88
CA THR A 6 -21.35 -3.80 -4.46
C THR A 6 -20.00 -4.37 -4.07
N PHE A 7 -19.25 -3.63 -3.27
CA PHE A 7 -17.97 -4.05 -2.70
C PHE A 7 -18.05 -3.95 -1.18
N ASP A 8 -17.32 -4.81 -0.47
CA ASP A 8 -17.21 -4.73 0.98
C ASP A 8 -16.48 -3.43 1.40
N GLU A 9 -15.43 -3.07 0.65
CA GLU A 9 -14.59 -1.91 0.93
C GLU A 9 -14.17 -1.17 -0.33
N ILE A 10 -14.01 0.17 -0.23
CA ILE A 10 -13.54 1.01 -1.34
C ILE A 10 -12.31 1.81 -0.89
N VAL A 11 -11.20 1.61 -1.60
CA VAL A 11 -9.96 2.38 -1.41
C VAL A 11 -9.88 3.48 -2.46
N VAL A 12 -10.11 4.72 -2.03
CA VAL A 12 -9.94 5.89 -2.89
C VAL A 12 -8.48 6.33 -2.86
N ARG A 13 -7.84 6.28 -4.03
CA ARG A 13 -6.41 6.53 -4.35
C ARG A 13 -5.48 5.34 -4.10
N VAL A 14 -5.13 4.63 -5.18
CA VAL A 14 -4.24 3.46 -5.19
C VAL A 14 -2.77 3.87 -5.39
N GLY A 15 -2.30 4.82 -4.57
CA GLY A 15 -0.87 5.15 -4.44
C GLY A 15 -0.17 4.25 -3.42
N GLY A 16 1.05 4.58 -2.95
CA GLY A 16 1.81 3.69 -2.06
C GLY A 16 1.11 3.20 -0.78
N MET A 17 0.22 3.98 -0.18
CA MET A 17 -0.60 3.53 0.96
C MET A 17 -1.85 2.76 0.52
N GLY A 18 -2.51 3.24 -0.55
CA GLY A 18 -3.75 2.64 -1.03
C GLY A 18 -3.53 1.28 -1.67
N SER A 19 -2.47 1.10 -2.46
CA SER A 19 -2.11 -0.19 -3.04
C SER A 19 -1.80 -1.23 -1.97
N ALA A 20 -1.07 -0.85 -0.92
CA ALA A 20 -0.80 -1.73 0.22
C ALA A 20 -2.08 -2.11 0.98
N ALA A 21 -3.00 -1.16 1.16
CA ALA A 21 -4.30 -1.44 1.77
C ALA A 21 -5.15 -2.38 0.91
N THR A 22 -5.27 -2.11 -0.40
CA THR A 22 -6.01 -2.96 -1.35
C THR A 22 -5.44 -4.37 -1.39
N TYR A 23 -4.11 -4.52 -1.47
CA TYR A 23 -3.44 -5.83 -1.45
C TYR A 23 -3.78 -6.62 -0.19
N HIS A 24 -3.60 -6.05 1.01
CA HIS A 24 -3.87 -6.77 2.26
C HIS A 24 -5.37 -6.98 2.56
N LEU A 25 -6.27 -6.18 1.98
CA LEU A 25 -7.71 -6.44 2.04
C LEU A 25 -8.07 -7.63 1.15
N ALA A 26 -7.59 -7.63 -0.09
CA ALA A 26 -7.80 -8.74 -1.02
C ALA A 26 -7.19 -10.05 -0.52
N GLU A 27 -5.99 -10.01 0.06
CA GLU A 27 -5.32 -11.17 0.70
C GLU A 27 -6.19 -11.82 1.79
N ARG A 28 -7.03 -11.03 2.48
CA ARG A 28 -7.95 -11.51 3.52
C ARG A 28 -9.31 -11.96 2.97
N GLY A 29 -9.49 -11.96 1.65
CA GLY A 29 -10.73 -12.33 0.98
C GLY A 29 -11.81 -11.24 0.99
N VAL A 30 -11.45 -9.98 1.27
CA VAL A 30 -12.39 -8.84 1.20
C VAL A 30 -12.59 -8.45 -0.26
N ASP A 31 -13.84 -8.27 -0.70
CA ASP A 31 -14.14 -7.73 -2.02
C ASP A 31 -13.89 -6.22 -2.02
N VAL A 32 -12.71 -5.81 -2.50
CA VAL A 32 -12.21 -4.44 -2.40
C VAL A 32 -12.09 -3.78 -3.77
N LEU A 33 -12.67 -2.59 -3.92
CA LEU A 33 -12.49 -1.73 -5.09
C LEU A 33 -11.41 -0.69 -4.84
N GLY A 34 -10.32 -0.75 -5.61
CA GLY A 34 -9.32 0.32 -5.68
C GLY A 34 -9.64 1.34 -6.78
N ILE A 35 -9.70 2.63 -6.45
CA ILE A 35 -9.96 3.72 -7.41
C ILE A 35 -8.75 4.65 -7.48
N GLU A 36 -8.15 4.84 -8.65
CA GLU A 36 -7.11 5.85 -8.88
C GLU A 36 -7.51 6.78 -10.02
N ARG A 37 -7.14 8.06 -9.92
CA ARG A 37 -7.44 9.07 -10.95
C ARG A 37 -6.61 8.83 -12.22
N TYR A 38 -5.39 8.32 -12.05
CA TYR A 38 -4.44 8.01 -13.11
C TYR A 38 -4.22 6.50 -13.20
N ASP A 39 -3.28 6.07 -14.04
CA ASP A 39 -2.82 4.68 -14.09
C ASP A 39 -1.88 4.36 -12.91
N VAL A 40 -1.67 3.08 -12.59
CA VAL A 40 -0.79 2.63 -11.50
C VAL A 40 0.36 1.79 -12.09
N PRO A 41 1.63 2.20 -11.95
CA PRO A 41 2.13 3.42 -11.30
C PRO A 41 2.08 4.67 -12.22
N HIS A 42 2.08 5.86 -11.63
CA HIS A 42 2.14 7.14 -12.36
C HIS A 42 3.05 8.18 -11.69
N THR A 43 3.45 9.21 -12.46
CA THR A 43 4.38 10.27 -12.02
C THR A 43 3.71 11.50 -11.40
N HIS A 44 2.39 11.55 -11.34
CA HIS A 44 1.64 12.75 -10.94
C HIS A 44 1.51 12.94 -9.41
N ARG A 45 2.06 12.04 -8.58
CA ARG A 45 1.90 12.03 -7.11
C ARG A 45 3.14 11.49 -6.38
N SER A 46 3.15 11.61 -5.05
CA SER A 46 4.29 11.36 -4.15
C SER A 46 4.89 9.95 -4.13
N SER A 47 4.34 8.98 -4.87
CA SER A 47 4.89 7.62 -4.99
C SER A 47 5.87 7.46 -6.16
N HIS A 48 5.98 8.46 -7.05
CA HIS A 48 6.82 8.40 -8.25
C HIS A 48 8.33 8.35 -7.96
N GLY A 49 9.16 8.04 -8.95
CA GLY A 49 10.61 7.94 -8.79
C GLY A 49 11.02 6.58 -8.22
N GLU A 50 12.24 6.18 -8.53
CA GLU A 50 12.63 4.77 -8.50
C GLU A 50 12.86 4.21 -7.10
N SER A 51 13.18 5.07 -6.13
CA SER A 51 13.61 4.61 -4.81
C SER A 51 13.03 5.46 -3.68
N ARG A 52 12.92 4.82 -2.52
CA ARG A 52 12.54 5.45 -1.26
C ARG A 52 13.39 4.92 -0.12
N HIS A 53 13.91 5.84 0.69
CA HIS A 53 14.67 5.48 1.87
C HIS A 53 13.74 5.00 2.98
N ARG A 54 14.04 3.83 3.54
CA ARG A 54 13.41 3.30 4.75
C ARG A 54 14.50 3.09 5.81
N ARG A 55 14.21 3.41 7.06
CA ARG A 55 15.16 3.26 8.18
C ARG A 55 14.47 2.71 9.41
N LEU A 56 15.22 1.89 10.16
CA LEU A 56 14.78 1.35 11.44
C LEU A 56 15.03 2.31 12.61
N PRO A 57 16.19 3.00 12.71
CA PRO A 57 16.38 4.03 13.72
C PRO A 57 15.49 5.23 13.42
N GLN A 58 14.62 5.58 14.36
CA GLN A 58 13.65 6.67 14.20
C GLN A 58 13.98 7.83 15.14
N THR A 59 14.30 8.98 14.54
CA THR A 59 14.56 10.23 15.27
C THR A 59 13.30 11.03 15.57
N LYS A 60 12.15 10.63 14.99
CA LYS A 60 10.88 11.35 15.11
C LYS A 60 10.02 10.92 16.30
N GLY A 61 10.44 9.88 17.02
CA GLY A 61 9.69 9.31 18.14
C GLY A 61 9.88 7.79 18.23
N HIS A 62 9.94 7.27 19.46
CA HIS A 62 10.10 5.84 19.72
C HIS A 62 8.87 5.04 19.28
N GLU A 63 7.70 5.65 19.23
CA GLU A 63 6.44 5.08 18.76
C GLU A 63 6.49 4.63 17.30
N TYR A 64 7.41 5.17 16.49
CA TYR A 64 7.59 4.76 15.10
C TYR A 64 8.48 3.53 14.93
N VAL A 65 9.22 3.12 15.95
CA VAL A 65 10.12 1.96 15.86
C VAL A 65 9.35 0.65 15.62
N PRO A 66 8.25 0.35 16.34
CA PRO A 66 7.41 -0.82 16.03
C PRO A 66 6.86 -0.80 14.60
N LEU A 67 6.40 0.37 14.13
CA LEU A 67 5.88 0.52 12.76
C LEU A 67 6.98 0.28 11.70
N ALA A 68 8.19 0.80 11.93
CA ALA A 68 9.32 0.60 11.01
C ALA A 68 9.77 -0.88 10.97
N ARG A 69 9.75 -1.58 12.12
CA ARG A 69 10.00 -3.03 12.18
C ARG A 69 8.97 -3.80 11.37
N ARG A 70 7.69 -3.53 11.60
CA ARG A 70 6.59 -4.20 10.90
C ARG A 70 6.61 -3.94 9.40
N ALA A 71 6.89 -2.70 8.99
CA ALA A 71 7.03 -2.36 7.58
C ALA A 71 8.19 -3.14 6.94
N ARG A 72 9.34 -3.29 7.63
CA ARG A 72 10.47 -4.07 7.12
C ARG A 72 10.10 -5.54 6.89
N GLU A 73 9.40 -6.16 7.83
CA GLU A 73 8.89 -7.54 7.66
C GLU A 73 8.02 -7.65 6.41
N ARG A 74 7.03 -6.76 6.25
CA ARG A 74 6.14 -6.78 5.08
C ARG A 74 6.85 -6.60 3.75
N TRP A 75 7.92 -5.82 3.71
CA TRP A 75 8.73 -5.70 2.51
C TRP A 75 9.51 -6.98 2.18
N LEU A 76 9.96 -7.73 3.19
CA LEU A 76 10.60 -9.04 2.99
C LEU A 76 9.60 -10.10 2.55
N ASP A 77 8.39 -10.10 3.14
CA ASP A 77 7.28 -10.97 2.72
C ASP A 77 6.96 -10.75 1.23
N LEU A 78 6.78 -9.48 0.83
CA LEU A 78 6.47 -9.12 -0.56
C LEU A 78 7.61 -9.50 -1.53
N GLU A 79 8.88 -9.31 -1.12
CA GLU A 79 10.05 -9.72 -1.91
C GLU A 79 10.07 -11.24 -2.10
N ALA A 80 9.75 -12.02 -1.06
CA ALA A 80 9.68 -13.47 -1.16
C ALA A 80 8.54 -13.97 -2.08
N GLU A 81 7.46 -13.21 -2.21
CA GLU A 81 6.31 -13.54 -3.06
C GLU A 81 6.48 -13.12 -4.53
N THR A 82 7.28 -12.08 -4.79
CA THR A 82 7.31 -11.40 -6.10
C THR A 82 8.70 -11.28 -6.73
N GLY A 83 9.76 -11.58 -5.98
CA GLY A 83 11.18 -11.46 -6.37
C GLY A 83 11.83 -12.76 -6.84
#